data_AF-A0AAN5VJS2-F1
#
_entry.id   AF-A0AAN5VJS2-F1
#
_cell.length_a   1.000
_cell.length_b   1.000
_cell.length_c   1.000
_cell.angle_alpha   90.00
_cell.angle_beta   90.00
_cell.angle_gamma   90.00
#
_symmetry.space_group_name_H-M   'P 1'
#
loop_
_entity.id
_entity.type
_entity.pdbx_description
1 polymer ?
#
loop_
_entity_poly.entity_id
_entity_poly.type
_entity_poly.pdbx_seq_one_letter_code
_entity_poly.pdbx_strand_id
1 'polypeptide(L)'
;MNCKCKVCKKKLNTKDAYKVEHITSGGNKQNRYYCNEQEYRKEQQDIYFWKQCQLGIDYIMGYTVISNQKNKMLQEIIKNGYTREELYDCMLEKKDEIIELLNYRKDIEEEYPKLCYVFTILKGCIRDITIRNKQIKDEKENEKIYKESEKYYEVITPKKVLTNKRKSLFEKIKEVD
;
A
#
# COMPACT_ATOMS: atom_id res chain seq x y z
N MET A 1 0.77 12.59 32.36
CA MET A 1 2.08 12.09 31.84
C MET A 1 2.31 12.72 30.48
N ASN A 2 3.51 13.23 30.24
CA ASN A 2 3.86 13.91 28.99
C ASN A 2 4.77 12.99 28.17
N CYS A 3 4.45 12.80 26.89
CA CYS A 3 5.26 12.07 25.92
C CYS A 3 5.71 12.99 24.77
N LYS A 4 6.50 12.48 23.82
CA LYS A 4 6.95 13.25 22.66
C LYS A 4 6.58 12.52 21.37
N CYS A 5 6.11 13.28 20.38
CA CYS A 5 5.90 12.75 19.04
C CYS A 5 7.22 12.20 18.47
N LYS A 6 7.18 11.00 17.87
CA LYS A 6 8.34 10.35 17.26
C LYS A 6 8.87 11.13 16.06
N VAL A 7 7.98 11.75 15.28
CA VAL A 7 8.30 12.51 14.07
C VAL A 7 8.69 13.95 14.42
N CYS A 8 7.73 14.77 14.87
CA CYS A 8 7.93 16.21 15.06
C CYS A 8 8.51 16.61 16.43
N LYS A 9 8.74 15.66 17.34
CA LYS A 9 9.30 15.88 18.71
C LYS A 9 8.49 16.78 19.64
N LYS A 10 7.32 17.27 19.22
CA LYS A 10 6.40 18.06 20.06
C LYS A 10 5.99 17.27 21.31
N LYS A 11 5.84 17.97 22.43
CA LYS A 11 5.30 17.40 23.67
C LYS A 11 3.82 17.09 23.46
N LEU A 12 3.40 15.91 23.88
CA LEU A 12 2.04 15.42 23.78
C LEU A 12 1.54 14.97 25.15
N ASN A 13 0.23 15.11 25.37
CA ASN A 13 -0.42 14.42 26.47
C ASN A 13 -0.59 12.93 26.09
N THR A 14 -0.16 12.03 26.97
CA THR A 14 -0.23 10.58 26.70
C THR A 14 -1.65 10.07 26.44
N LYS A 15 -2.68 10.74 26.98
CA LYS A 15 -4.08 10.36 26.78
C LYS A 15 -4.60 10.62 25.37
N ASP A 16 -4.05 11.63 24.70
CA ASP A 16 -4.56 12.15 23.42
C ASP A 16 -3.63 11.75 22.25
N ALA A 17 -2.54 11.04 22.53
CA ALA A 17 -1.53 10.65 21.55
C ALA A 17 -1.81 9.27 20.95
N TYR A 18 -1.60 9.14 19.64
CA TYR A 18 -1.59 7.84 18.98
C TYR A 18 -0.33 7.06 19.40
N LYS A 19 -0.47 5.78 19.74
CA LYS A 19 0.62 4.95 20.29
C LYS A 19 0.83 3.69 19.45
N VAL A 20 2.09 3.40 19.13
CA VAL A 20 2.56 2.12 18.57
C VAL A 20 3.48 1.44 19.57
N GLU A 21 3.22 0.17 19.88
CA GLU A 21 4.15 -0.66 20.64
C GLU A 21 5.22 -1.22 19.71
N HIS A 22 6.49 -0.95 20.03
CA HIS A 22 7.63 -1.42 19.31
C HIS A 22 8.46 -2.34 20.21
N ILE A 23 8.67 -3.58 19.79
CA ILE A 23 9.54 -4.53 20.49
C ILE A 23 10.97 -4.29 19.99
N THR A 24 11.90 -3.97 20.89
CA THR A 24 13.32 -3.83 20.54
C THR A 24 13.98 -5.18 20.31
N SER A 25 15.17 -5.20 19.72
CA SER A 25 15.94 -6.43 19.47
C SER A 25 16.21 -7.27 20.73
N GLY A 26 16.12 -6.68 21.92
CA GLY A 26 16.25 -7.38 23.21
C GLY A 26 14.91 -7.82 23.82
N GLY A 27 13.80 -7.78 23.09
CA GLY A 27 12.47 -8.17 23.58
C GLY A 27 11.75 -7.10 24.42
N ASN A 28 12.38 -5.95 24.67
CA ASN A 28 11.77 -4.90 25.48
C ASN A 28 10.71 -4.13 24.69
N LYS A 29 9.55 -3.93 25.32
CA LYS A 29 8.48 -3.12 24.76
C LYS A 29 8.78 -1.64 24.95
N GLN A 30 8.78 -0.89 23.86
CA GLN A 30 8.90 0.57 23.86
C GLN A 30 7.69 1.19 23.16
N ASN A 31 7.11 2.22 23.77
CA ASN A 31 5.98 2.94 23.20
C ASN A 31 6.50 4.10 22.35
N ARG A 32 6.09 4.14 21.07
CA ARG A 32 6.27 5.29 20.19
C ARG A 32 4.96 6.06 20.10
N TYR A 33 5.03 7.38 20.22
CA TYR A 33 3.85 8.25 20.21
C TYR A 33 3.86 9.16 18.99
N TYR A 34 2.67 9.49 18.47
CA TYR A 34 2.46 10.29 17.28
C TYR A 34 1.40 11.36 17.53
N CYS A 35 1.58 12.53 16.93
CA CYS A 35 0.68 13.67 17.14
C CYS A 35 -0.52 13.68 16.20
N ASN A 36 -0.48 12.89 15.13
CA ASN A 36 -1.59 12.76 14.18
C ASN A 36 -1.76 11.29 13.77
N GLU A 37 -2.95 11.00 13.26
CA GLU A 37 -3.35 9.66 12.85
C GLU A 37 -2.61 9.19 11.60
N GLN A 38 -2.30 10.10 10.69
CA GLN A 38 -1.65 9.77 9.42
C GLN A 38 -0.23 9.20 9.63
N GLU A 39 0.58 9.84 10.47
CA GLU A 39 1.90 9.34 10.87
C GLU A 39 1.81 8.00 11.59
N TYR A 40 0.82 7.84 12.47
CA TYR A 40 0.55 6.59 13.17
C TYR A 40 0.22 5.44 12.19
N ARG A 41 -0.71 5.69 11.25
CA ARG A 41 -1.11 4.71 10.24
C ARG A 41 0.06 4.35 9.32
N LYS A 42 0.88 5.33 8.94
CA LYS A 42 2.08 5.10 8.13
C LYS A 42 3.09 4.20 8.86
N GLU A 43 3.36 4.45 10.15
CA GLU A 43 4.25 3.56 10.92
C GLU A 43 3.69 2.13 11.02
N GLN A 44 2.38 1.97 11.23
CA GLN A 44 1.73 0.66 11.26
C GLN A 44 1.90 -0.08 9.94
N GLN A 45 1.69 0.60 8.81
CA GLN A 45 1.91 0.04 7.48
C GLN A 45 3.37 -0.35 7.26
N ASP A 46 4.31 0.51 7.63
CA ASP A 46 5.75 0.22 7.52
C ASP A 46 6.14 -1.00 8.38
N ILE A 47 5.59 -1.14 9.58
CA ILE A 47 5.82 -2.33 10.44
C ILE A 47 5.25 -3.58 9.79
N TYR A 48 4.03 -3.49 9.26
CA TYR A 48 3.37 -4.58 8.57
C TYR A 48 4.20 -5.06 7.37
N PHE A 49 4.55 -4.16 6.44
CA PHE A 49 5.32 -4.51 5.25
C PHE A 49 6.69 -5.04 5.61
N TRP A 50 7.37 -4.49 6.62
CA TRP A 50 8.64 -5.04 7.08
C TRP A 50 8.51 -6.51 7.51
N LYS A 51 7.48 -6.83 8.30
CA LYS A 51 7.21 -8.20 8.72
C LYS A 51 6.88 -9.10 7.52
N GLN A 52 6.10 -8.60 6.57
CA GLN A 52 5.77 -9.35 5.36
C GLN A 52 7.02 -9.64 4.50
N CYS A 53 7.94 -8.67 4.34
CA CYS A 53 9.20 -8.91 3.64
C CYS A 53 10.06 -9.96 4.36
N GLN A 54 10.12 -9.93 5.69
CA GLN A 54 10.85 -10.96 6.46
C GLN A 54 10.25 -12.36 6.25
N LEU A 55 8.92 -12.48 6.34
CA LEU A 55 8.21 -13.73 6.12
C LEU A 55 8.28 -14.20 4.67
N GLY A 56 8.28 -13.28 3.71
CA GLY A 56 8.40 -13.59 2.29
C GLY A 56 9.75 -14.22 1.95
N ILE A 57 10.84 -13.78 2.59
CA ILE A 57 12.15 -14.45 2.44
C ILE A 57 12.10 -15.85 3.05
N ASP A 58 11.50 -16.00 4.25
CA ASP A 58 11.37 -17.33 4.88
C ASP A 58 10.55 -18.29 4.00
N TYR A 59 9.51 -17.77 3.33
CA TYR A 59 8.72 -18.53 2.36
C TYR A 59 9.54 -18.93 1.13
N ILE A 60 10.27 -17.98 0.52
CA ILE A 60 11.12 -18.24 -0.65
C ILE A 60 12.20 -19.29 -0.33
N MET A 61 12.77 -19.22 0.87
CA MET A 61 13.82 -20.15 1.31
C MET A 61 13.26 -21.51 1.73
N GLY A 62 11.95 -21.61 2.00
CA GLY A 62 11.28 -22.83 2.47
C GLY A 62 11.45 -23.11 3.96
N TYR A 63 12.09 -22.20 4.72
CA TYR A 63 12.34 -22.34 6.15
C TYR A 63 12.60 -20.97 6.79
N THR A 64 12.53 -20.90 8.13
CA THR A 64 12.83 -19.67 8.86
C THR A 64 14.32 -19.37 8.86
N VAL A 65 14.72 -18.31 8.16
CA VAL A 65 16.12 -17.85 8.14
C VAL A 65 16.42 -17.12 9.46
N ILE A 66 17.25 -17.74 10.30
CA ILE A 66 17.67 -17.21 11.60
C ILE A 66 18.78 -16.16 11.41
N SER A 67 19.59 -16.29 10.36
CA SER A 67 20.69 -15.38 10.08
C SER A 67 20.22 -13.93 9.98
N ASN A 68 20.87 -13.03 10.73
CA ASN A 68 20.61 -11.60 10.65
C ASN A 68 21.02 -11.00 9.30
N GLN A 69 21.69 -11.77 8.44
CA GLN A 69 22.03 -11.34 7.09
C GLN A 69 20.79 -11.02 6.26
N LYS A 70 19.69 -11.78 6.42
CA LYS A 70 18.38 -11.47 5.82
C LYS A 70 17.98 -10.03 6.08
N ASN A 71 18.03 -9.61 7.35
CA ASN A 71 17.63 -8.25 7.74
C ASN A 71 18.59 -7.19 7.18
N LYS A 72 19.90 -7.48 7.14
CA LYS A 72 20.89 -6.54 6.56
C LYS A 72 20.63 -6.31 5.07
N MET A 73 20.34 -7.36 4.32
CA MET A 73 20.09 -7.28 2.88
C MET A 73 18.74 -6.62 2.56
N LEU A 74 17.70 -6.88 3.35
CA LEU A 74 16.45 -6.13 3.28
C LEU A 74 16.70 -4.64 3.52
N GLN A 75 17.44 -4.29 4.58
CA GLN A 75 17.76 -2.89 4.90
C GLN A 75 18.59 -2.22 3.80
N GLU A 76 19.46 -2.95 3.11
CA GLU A 76 20.24 -2.44 1.99
C GLU A 76 19.33 -1.93 0.85
N ILE A 77 18.31 -2.71 0.48
CA ILE A 77 17.33 -2.28 -0.54
C ILE A 77 16.61 -1.00 -0.09
N ILE A 78 16.18 -0.93 1.18
CA ILE A 78 15.51 0.27 1.70
C ILE A 78 16.45 1.49 1.70
N LYS A 79 17.72 1.31 2.05
CA LYS A 79 18.74 2.38 2.00
C LYS A 79 18.98 2.91 0.58
N ASN A 80 18.71 2.10 -0.45
CA ASN A 80 18.80 2.51 -1.85
C ASN A 80 17.59 3.32 -2.33
N GLY A 81 16.68 3.70 -1.43
CA GLY A 81 15.58 4.63 -1.71
C GLY A 81 14.22 3.98 -1.93
N TYR A 82 14.14 2.65 -1.86
CA TYR A 82 12.87 1.93 -1.98
C TYR A 82 12.10 1.93 -0.65
N THR A 83 10.79 2.04 -0.75
CA THR A 83 9.87 1.85 0.38
C THR A 83 9.71 0.36 0.70
N ARG A 84 9.22 0.07 1.92
CA ARG A 84 8.93 -1.31 2.33
C ARG A 84 7.79 -1.92 1.53
N GLU A 85 6.82 -1.10 1.11
CA GLU A 85 5.74 -1.49 0.22
C GLU A 85 6.28 -1.89 -1.17
N GLU A 86 7.14 -1.07 -1.79
CA GLU A 86 7.73 -1.39 -3.10
C GLU A 86 8.54 -2.70 -3.06
N LEU A 87 9.28 -2.94 -1.98
CA LEU A 87 9.98 -4.21 -1.78
C LEU A 87 8.99 -5.38 -1.60
N TYR A 88 7.92 -5.19 -0.83
CA TYR A 88 6.90 -6.22 -0.64
C TYR A 88 6.19 -6.57 -1.95
N ASP A 89 5.80 -5.58 -2.75
CA ASP A 89 5.18 -5.78 -4.07
C ASP A 89 6.12 -6.58 -4.99
N CYS A 90 7.40 -6.21 -5.05
CA CYS A 90 8.41 -6.93 -5.81
C CYS A 90 8.53 -8.39 -5.36
N MET A 91 8.57 -8.64 -4.06
CA MET A 91 8.62 -10.00 -3.51
C MET A 91 7.35 -10.80 -3.83
N LEU A 92 6.17 -10.20 -3.72
CA LEU A 92 4.91 -10.86 -4.06
C LEU A 92 4.87 -11.35 -5.50
N GLU A 93 5.39 -10.54 -6.42
CA GLU A 93 5.42 -10.85 -7.86
C GLU A 93 6.47 -11.90 -8.21
N LYS A 94 7.63 -11.86 -7.55
CA LYS A 94 8.79 -12.69 -7.92
C LYS A 94 8.99 -13.94 -7.09
N LYS A 95 8.28 -14.11 -5.98
CA LYS A 95 8.49 -15.25 -5.06
C LYS A 95 8.50 -16.61 -5.77
N ASP A 96 7.54 -16.88 -6.65
CA ASP A 96 7.36 -18.21 -7.24
C ASP A 96 8.45 -18.50 -8.28
N GLU A 97 8.80 -17.49 -9.09
CA GLU A 97 9.93 -17.54 -10.02
C GLU A 97 11.26 -17.77 -9.28
N ILE A 98 11.49 -17.03 -8.18
CA ILE A 98 12.72 -17.18 -7.39
C ILE A 98 12.81 -18.58 -6.77
N ILE A 99 11.70 -19.12 -6.26
CA ILE A 99 11.65 -20.49 -5.71
C ILE A 99 12.01 -21.50 -6.81
N GLU A 100 11.45 -21.36 -8.00
CA GLU A 100 11.75 -22.25 -9.13
C GLU A 100 13.24 -22.18 -9.51
N LEU A 101 13.80 -20.98 -9.62
CA LEU A 101 15.20 -20.75 -9.92
C LEU A 101 16.14 -21.35 -8.86
N LEU A 102 15.80 -21.20 -7.57
CA LEU A 102 16.55 -21.84 -6.48
C LEU A 102 16.53 -23.37 -6.59
N ASN A 103 15.41 -23.97 -6.97
CA ASN A 103 15.29 -25.42 -7.15
C ASN A 103 16.14 -25.94 -8.32
N TYR A 104 16.35 -25.14 -9.37
CA TYR A 104 17.25 -25.50 -10.48
C TYR A 104 18.74 -25.32 -10.12
N ARG A 105 19.07 -24.36 -9.24
CA ARG A 105 20.45 -24.04 -8.82
C ARG A 105 20.95 -25.00 -7.74
N LYS A 106 21.13 -26.27 -8.12
CA LYS A 106 21.65 -27.33 -7.25
C LYS A 106 23.09 -27.11 -6.79
N ASP A 107 23.83 -26.22 -7.46
CA ASP A 107 25.19 -25.81 -7.10
C ASP A 107 25.25 -24.88 -5.88
N ILE A 108 24.11 -24.32 -5.45
CA ILE A 108 24.03 -23.43 -4.30
C ILE A 108 23.35 -24.16 -3.15
N GLU A 109 24.12 -24.75 -2.25
CA GLU A 109 23.57 -25.53 -1.12
C GLU A 109 23.44 -24.69 0.16
N GLU A 110 24.43 -23.83 0.43
CA GLU A 110 24.52 -23.05 1.66
C GLU A 110 23.50 -21.89 1.71
N GLU A 111 23.05 -21.55 2.93
CA GLU A 111 22.06 -20.50 3.18
C GLU A 111 22.50 -19.12 2.66
N TYR A 112 23.74 -18.71 2.97
CA TYR A 112 24.19 -17.36 2.63
C TYR A 112 24.27 -17.15 1.11
N PRO A 113 24.88 -18.05 0.32
CA PRO A 113 24.80 -18.00 -1.14
C PRO A 113 23.37 -18.00 -1.70
N LYS A 114 22.45 -18.80 -1.14
CA LYS A 114 21.02 -18.77 -1.52
C LYS A 114 20.39 -17.40 -1.27
N LEU A 115 20.63 -16.81 -0.08
CA LEU A 115 20.19 -15.44 0.21
C LEU A 115 20.75 -14.44 -0.79
N CYS A 116 22.07 -14.47 -1.05
CA CYS A 116 22.69 -13.62 -2.06
C CYS A 116 22.02 -13.75 -3.43
N TYR A 117 21.69 -14.97 -3.84
CA TYR A 117 21.00 -15.23 -5.10
C TYR A 117 19.60 -14.60 -5.13
N VAL A 118 18.78 -14.84 -4.09
CA VAL A 118 17.45 -14.23 -3.93
C VAL A 118 17.53 -12.71 -4.01
N PHE A 119 18.43 -12.10 -3.22
CA PHE A 119 18.56 -10.64 -3.17
C PHE A 119 19.11 -10.05 -4.48
N THR A 120 19.90 -10.79 -5.25
CA THR A 120 20.37 -10.35 -6.56
C THR A 120 19.19 -10.23 -7.53
N ILE A 121 18.29 -11.21 -7.54
CA ILE A 121 17.08 -11.18 -8.38
C ILE A 121 16.18 -10.01 -7.95
N LEU A 122 15.90 -9.88 -6.66
CA LEU A 122 15.05 -8.78 -6.15
C LEU A 122 15.62 -7.41 -6.49
N LYS A 123 16.93 -7.19 -6.31
CA LYS A 123 17.60 -5.93 -6.69
C LYS A 123 17.54 -5.67 -8.19
N GLY A 124 17.60 -6.72 -9.02
CA GLY A 124 17.54 -6.61 -10.48
C GLY A 124 16.17 -6.19 -11.01
N CYS A 125 15.08 -6.58 -10.35
CA CYS A 125 13.72 -6.36 -10.85
C CYS A 125 12.93 -5.25 -10.12
N ILE A 126 13.30 -4.89 -8.89
CA ILE A 126 12.51 -3.97 -8.04
C ILE A 126 12.25 -2.62 -8.71
N ARG A 127 13.21 -2.09 -9.48
CA ARG A 127 13.06 -0.80 -10.16
C ARG A 127 11.92 -0.84 -11.18
N ASP A 128 11.91 -1.86 -12.04
CA ASP A 128 10.99 -1.94 -13.15
C ASP A 128 9.58 -2.25 -12.63
N ILE A 129 9.47 -3.11 -11.61
CA ILE A 129 8.20 -3.38 -10.89
C ILE A 129 7.67 -2.09 -10.23
N THR A 130 8.54 -1.34 -9.56
CA THR A 130 8.17 -0.08 -8.89
C THR A 130 7.61 0.94 -9.88
N ILE A 131 8.30 1.14 -11.02
CA ILE A 131 7.86 2.09 -12.06
C ILE A 131 6.50 1.65 -12.63
N ARG A 132 6.37 0.36 -12.98
CA ARG A 132 5.12 -0.19 -13.51
C ARG A 132 3.96 -0.07 -12.52
N ASN A 133 4.17 -0.37 -11.24
CA ASN A 133 3.13 -0.26 -10.21
C ASN A 133 2.68 1.19 -10.00
N LYS A 134 3.59 2.16 -10.10
CA LYS A 134 3.25 3.59 -10.02
C LYS A 134 2.35 4.00 -11.19
N GLN A 135 2.72 3.64 -12.42
CA GLN A 135 1.90 3.91 -13.61
C GLN A 135 0.48 3.32 -13.47
N ILE A 136 0.37 2.07 -13.04
CA ILE A 136 -0.94 1.41 -12.81
C ILE A 136 -1.76 2.13 -11.73
N LYS A 137 -1.11 2.61 -10.66
CA LYS A 137 -1.80 3.37 -9.59
C LYS A 137 -2.32 4.70 -10.15
N ASP A 138 -1.51 5.43 -10.89
CA ASP A 138 -1.87 6.72 -11.49
C ASP A 138 -3.02 6.57 -12.50
N GLU A 139 -2.97 5.55 -13.35
CA GLU A 139 -4.04 5.23 -14.30
C GLU A 139 -5.37 4.95 -13.59
N LYS A 140 -5.36 4.14 -12.53
CA LYS A 140 -6.55 3.83 -11.73
C LYS A 140 -7.11 5.04 -11.01
N GLU A 141 -6.27 5.96 -10.56
CA GLU A 141 -6.71 7.20 -9.92
C GLU A 141 -7.36 8.14 -10.95
N ASN A 142 -6.74 8.29 -12.12
CA ASN A 142 -7.31 9.04 -13.23
C ASN A 142 -8.67 8.47 -13.67
N GLU A 143 -8.81 7.14 -13.82
CA GLU A 143 -10.10 6.51 -14.15
C GLU A 143 -11.21 6.83 -13.13
N LYS A 144 -10.88 6.89 -11.83
CA LYS A 144 -11.86 7.26 -10.80
C LYS A 144 -12.31 8.70 -10.95
N ILE A 145 -11.36 9.61 -11.19
CA ILE A 145 -11.64 11.04 -11.41
C ILE A 145 -12.56 11.21 -12.62
N TYR A 146 -12.27 10.53 -13.73
CA TYR A 146 -13.15 10.54 -14.92
C TYR A 146 -14.56 10.04 -14.60
N LYS A 147 -14.71 8.89 -13.94
CA LYS A 147 -16.04 8.35 -13.56
C LYS A 147 -16.82 9.24 -12.58
N GLU A 148 -16.14 9.93 -11.67
CA GLU A 148 -16.78 10.89 -10.75
C GLU A 148 -17.23 12.15 -11.49
N SER A 149 -16.42 12.64 -12.44
CA SER A 149 -16.80 13.78 -13.28
C SER A 149 -18.00 13.47 -14.18
N GLU A 150 -18.07 12.28 -14.80
CA GLU A 150 -19.22 11.85 -15.61
C GLU A 150 -20.52 11.85 -14.80
N LYS A 151 -20.48 11.34 -13.56
CA LYS A 151 -21.63 11.40 -12.64
C LYS A 151 -22.07 12.83 -12.32
N TYR A 152 -21.12 13.77 -12.19
CA TYR A 152 -21.44 15.17 -11.96
C TYR A 152 -22.16 15.80 -13.16
N TYR A 153 -21.72 15.50 -14.39
CA TYR A 153 -22.33 16.02 -15.61
C TYR A 153 -23.72 15.41 -15.91
N GLU A 154 -23.96 14.13 -15.59
CA GLU A 154 -25.29 13.52 -15.73
C GLU A 154 -26.36 14.24 -14.89
N VAL A 155 -26.00 14.73 -13.70
CA VAL A 155 -26.92 15.47 -12.79
C VAL A 155 -27.30 16.85 -13.35
N ILE A 156 -26.48 17.44 -14.22
CA ILE A 156 -26.68 18.79 -14.79
C ILE A 156 -27.42 18.72 -16.14
N THR A 157 -27.90 17.55 -16.58
CA THR A 157 -28.77 17.50 -17.76
C THR A 157 -30.12 18.18 -17.46
N PRO A 158 -30.48 19.28 -18.17
CA PRO A 158 -31.71 20.01 -17.87
C PRO A 158 -32.92 19.13 -18.19
N LYS A 159 -33.68 18.75 -17.15
CA LYS A 159 -34.98 18.11 -17.34
C LYS A 159 -35.91 19.11 -18.02
N LYS A 160 -36.41 18.79 -19.22
CA LYS A 160 -37.45 19.58 -19.90
C LYS A 160 -38.65 19.71 -18.96
N VAL A 161 -38.99 20.95 -18.61
CA VAL A 161 -40.23 21.26 -17.90
C VAL A 161 -41.38 20.90 -18.84
N LEU A 162 -42.16 19.88 -18.49
CA LEU A 162 -43.42 19.59 -19.16
C LEU A 162 -44.39 20.72 -18.81
N THR A 163 -44.53 21.68 -19.72
CA THR A 163 -45.57 22.70 -19.61
C THR A 163 -46.91 22.04 -19.92
N ASN A 164 -47.72 21.80 -18.89
CA ASN A 164 -49.13 21.48 -19.08
C ASN A 164 -49.81 22.70 -19.72
N LYS A 165 -50.01 22.66 -21.04
CA LYS A 165 -50.91 23.59 -21.72
C LYS A 165 -52.29 23.42 -21.09
N ARG A 166 -52.80 24.47 -20.44
CA ARG A 166 -54.22 24.53 -20.05
C ARG A 166 -55.06 24.40 -21.33
N LYS A 167 -55.86 23.34 -21.42
CA LYS A 167 -56.90 23.21 -22.46
C LYS A 167 -57.81 24.44 -22.40
N SER A 168 -58.08 25.03 -23.55
CA SER A 168 -58.94 26.22 -23.63
C SER A 168 -60.41 25.84 -23.39
N LEU A 169 -61.22 26.79 -22.93
CA LEU A 169 -62.66 26.56 -22.68
C LEU A 169 -63.39 26.01 -23.91
N PHE A 170 -62.95 26.39 -25.12
CA PHE A 170 -63.48 25.89 -26.39
C PHE A 170 -63.25 24.39 -26.60
N GLU A 171 -62.16 23.82 -26.10
CA GLU A 171 -61.89 22.37 -26.22
C GLU A 171 -62.74 21.54 -25.28
N LYS A 172 -63.22 22.12 -24.17
CA LYS A 172 -64.11 21.42 -23.22
C LYS A 172 -65.57 21.38 -23.67
N ILE A 173 -66.00 22.30 -24.54
CA ILE A 173 -67.40 22.37 -25.00
C ILE A 173 -67.67 21.35 -26.13
N LYS A 174 -66.64 20.98 -26.92
CA LYS A 174 -66.77 19.97 -27.99
C LYS A 174 -66.96 18.52 -27.51
N GLU A 175 -66.79 18.25 -26.21
CA GLU A 175 -67.01 16.91 -25.63
C GLU A 175 -68.43 16.75 -25.08
N VAL A 176 -69.28 17.77 -25.21
CA VAL A 176 -70.70 17.74 -24.81
C VAL A 176 -71.56 18.03 -26.03
N ASP A 177 -71.58 17.08 -26.97
CA ASP A 177 -72.65 16.85 -27.96
C ASP A 177 -72.64 15.38 -28.38
#